data_AF-A0A952BMG6-F1
#
_entry.id   AF-A0A952BMG6-F1
#
_cell.length_a   1.000
_cell.length_b   1.000
_cell.length_c   1.000
_cell.angle_alpha   90.00
_cell.angle_beta   90.00
_cell.angle_gamma   90.00
#
_symmetry.space_group_name_H-M   'P 1'
#
loop_
_entity.id
_entity.type
_entity.pdbx_description
1 polymer ?
#
loop_
_entity_poly.entity_id
_entity_poly.type
_entity_poly.pdbx_seq_one_letter_code
_entity_poly.pdbx_strand_id
1 'polypeptide(L)'
;MSPNLLTTTRDLAQVAADLLNRANGCGATDADVIVGDSETFSVQVRLSAIDRLTKAREKRLGLRVFFGKRSASSSTSDFAKESLDRFVSDTCALARAVVEDGVSGLP
;
A
#
# COMPACT_ATOMS: atom_id res chain seq x y z
N MET A 1 14.52 -27.42 -1.32
CA MET A 1 13.98 -26.46 -0.33
C MET A 1 13.52 -25.23 -1.09
N SER A 2 12.21 -25.01 -1.20
CA SER A 2 11.69 -23.75 -1.75
C SER A 2 10.57 -23.21 -0.85
N PRO A 3 10.88 -22.67 0.34
CA PRO A 3 9.99 -21.71 1.01
C PRO A 3 10.18 -20.34 0.32
N ASN A 4 9.21 -19.45 0.12
CA ASN A 4 7.99 -19.16 0.85
C ASN A 4 6.83 -18.92 -0.15
N LEU A 5 5.85 -19.81 -0.15
CA LEU A 5 4.47 -19.32 -0.24
C LEU A 5 4.18 -18.57 1.06
N LEU A 6 3.35 -17.53 0.98
CA LEU A 6 2.79 -16.76 2.10
C LEU A 6 3.61 -15.51 2.54
N THR A 7 3.45 -14.41 1.82
CA THR A 7 3.03 -13.20 2.56
C THR A 7 1.60 -13.53 3.00
N THR A 8 1.46 -14.14 4.18
CA THR A 8 0.14 -14.57 4.70
C THR A 8 -0.74 -13.32 4.83
N THR A 9 -2.06 -13.41 4.73
CA THR A 9 -2.98 -12.30 5.09
C THR A 9 -2.61 -11.65 6.43
N ARG A 10 -2.09 -12.43 7.38
CA ARG A 10 -1.59 -11.98 8.69
C ARG A 10 -0.37 -11.04 8.60
N ASP A 11 0.48 -11.21 7.59
CA ASP A 11 1.66 -10.37 7.34
C ASP A 11 1.23 -9.00 6.77
N LEU A 12 0.30 -8.98 5.81
CA LEU A 12 -0.26 -7.73 5.28
C LEU A 12 -1.04 -6.93 6.34
N ALA A 13 -1.80 -7.63 7.19
CA ALA A 13 -2.49 -6.99 8.30
C ALA A 13 -1.51 -6.32 9.28
N GLN A 14 -0.36 -6.95 9.54
CA GLN A 14 0.69 -6.36 10.38
C GLN A 14 1.31 -5.14 9.73
N VAL A 15 1.61 -5.20 8.43
CA VAL A 15 2.11 -4.04 7.67
C VAL A 15 1.12 -2.87 7.72
N ALA A 16 -0.17 -3.14 7.55
CA ALA A 16 -1.21 -2.11 7.65
C ALA A 16 -1.27 -1.51 9.06
N ALA A 17 -1.26 -2.34 10.11
CA ALA A 17 -1.25 -1.89 11.50
C ALA A 17 -0.02 -1.03 11.81
N ASP A 18 1.17 -1.44 11.36
CA ASP A 18 2.42 -0.70 11.57
C ASP A 18 2.38 0.67 10.87
N LEU A 19 1.83 0.75 9.66
CA LEU A 19 1.67 2.02 8.95
C LEU A 19 0.69 2.96 9.62
N LEU A 20 -0.46 2.45 10.08
CA LEU A 20 -1.43 3.23 10.85
C LEU A 20 -0.82 3.75 12.15
N ASN A 21 -0.05 2.91 12.86
CA ASN A 21 0.66 3.32 14.08
C ASN A 21 1.69 4.43 13.79
N ARG A 22 2.40 4.36 12.67
CA ARG A 22 3.37 5.39 12.25
C ARG A 22 2.67 6.69 11.86
N ALA A 23 1.56 6.61 11.12
CA ALA A 23 0.76 7.78 10.76
C ALA A 23 0.21 8.49 12.02
N ASN A 24 -0.30 7.71 12.98
CA ASN A 24 -0.71 8.22 14.29
C ASN A 24 0.47 8.86 15.06
N GLY A 25 1.64 8.21 15.06
CA GLY A 25 2.87 8.78 15.64
C GLY A 25 3.32 10.08 14.99
N CYS A 26 2.94 10.30 13.72
CA CYS A 26 3.17 11.54 12.97
C CYS A 26 2.07 12.62 13.21
N GLY A 27 1.11 12.34 14.09
CA GLY A 27 0.04 13.25 14.50
C GLY A 27 -1.19 13.26 13.58
N ALA A 28 -1.36 12.27 12.71
CA ALA A 28 -2.59 12.15 11.92
C ALA A 28 -3.79 11.96 12.85
N THR A 29 -4.89 12.68 12.61
CA THR A 29 -6.13 12.52 13.38
C THR A 29 -6.83 11.23 13.01
N ASP A 30 -6.81 10.89 11.73
CA ASP A 30 -7.41 9.68 11.17
C ASP A 30 -6.53 9.17 10.02
N ALA A 31 -6.61 7.87 9.74
CA ALA A 31 -5.95 7.26 8.59
C ALA A 31 -6.64 5.97 8.18
N ASP A 32 -6.59 5.65 6.89
CA ASP A 32 -6.93 4.34 6.35
C ASP A 32 -5.80 3.81 5.45
N VAL A 33 -5.72 2.49 5.36
CA VAL A 33 -4.72 1.79 4.56
C VAL A 33 -5.41 0.71 3.74
N ILE A 34 -5.05 0.63 2.47
CA ILE A 34 -5.38 -0.47 1.58
C ILE A 34 -4.08 -1.17 1.23
N VAL A 35 -3.97 -2.46 1.53
CA VAL A 35 -2.81 -3.27 1.19
C VAL A 35 -3.27 -4.55 0.53
N GLY A 36 -2.58 -4.95 -0.53
CA GLY A 36 -2.89 -6.17 -1.24
C GLY A 36 -1.74 -6.64 -2.10
N ASP A 37 -1.70 -7.94 -2.34
CA ASP A 37 -0.84 -8.56 -3.33
C ASP A 37 -1.66 -9.36 -4.34
N SER A 38 -1.07 -9.57 -5.52
CA SER A 38 -1.66 -10.34 -6.60
C SER A 38 -0.59 -11.13 -7.32
N GLU A 39 -0.94 -12.31 -7.80
CA GLU A 39 -0.12 -13.11 -8.70
C GLU A 39 -0.93 -13.40 -9.97
N THR A 40 -0.31 -13.23 -11.13
CA THR A 40 -0.88 -13.56 -12.43
C THR A 40 0.05 -14.53 -13.16
N PHE A 41 -0.53 -15.59 -13.71
CA PHE A 41 0.19 -16.57 -14.53
C PHE A 41 -0.63 -16.86 -15.79
N SER A 42 -0.01 -16.74 -16.97
CA SER A 42 -0.67 -17.01 -18.24
C SER A 42 0.24 -17.73 -19.23
N VAL A 43 -0.36 -18.62 -20.02
CA VAL A 43 0.30 -19.38 -21.09
C VAL A 43 -0.45 -19.13 -22.39
N GLN A 44 0.27 -18.77 -23.44
CA GLN A 44 -0.24 -18.59 -24.79
C GLN A 44 0.38 -19.66 -25.70
N VAL A 45 -0.46 -20.35 -26.46
CA VAL A 45 -0.06 -21.44 -27.38
C VAL A 45 -0.43 -21.05 -28.80
N ARG A 46 0.46 -21.30 -29.76
CA ARG A 46 0.24 -21.09 -31.20
C ARG A 46 0.87 -22.24 -31.98
N LEU A 47 0.14 -22.80 -32.94
CA LEU A 47 0.58 -23.95 -33.76
C LEU A 47 1.07 -25.14 -32.90
N SER A 48 0.32 -25.46 -31.84
CA SER A 48 0.64 -26.55 -30.89
C SER A 48 1.97 -26.38 -30.13
N ALA A 49 2.58 -25.19 -30.17
CA ALA A 49 3.78 -24.85 -29.42
C ALA A 49 3.51 -23.68 -28.45
N ILE A 50 4.22 -23.66 -27.31
CA ILE A 50 4.18 -22.54 -26.39
C ILE A 50 4.76 -21.31 -27.09
N ASP A 51 3.94 -20.27 -27.19
CA ASP A 51 4.31 -19.00 -27.80
C ASP A 51 4.77 -18.00 -26.72
N ARG A 52 4.03 -17.91 -25.61
CA ARG A 52 4.36 -17.00 -24.50
C ARG A 52 4.00 -17.58 -23.14
N LEU A 53 4.89 -17.36 -22.18
CA LEU A 53 4.69 -17.66 -20.76
C LEU A 53 4.88 -16.37 -19.96
N THR A 54 3.86 -15.93 -19.23
CA THR A 54 3.92 -14.74 -18.38
C THR A 54 3.67 -15.14 -16.93
N LYS A 55 4.54 -14.68 -16.03
CA LYS A 55 4.35 -14.74 -14.59
C LYS A 55 4.63 -13.36 -13.99
N ALA A 56 3.64 -12.79 -13.33
CA ALA A 56 3.74 -11.49 -12.68
C ALA A 56 3.31 -11.61 -11.22
N ARG A 57 4.00 -10.86 -10.34
CA ARG A 57 3.56 -10.64 -8.97
C ARG A 57 3.55 -9.15 -8.70
N GLU A 58 2.55 -8.73 -7.96
CA GLU A 58 2.34 -7.34 -7.63
C GLU A 58 2.03 -7.21 -6.15
N LYS A 59 2.64 -6.21 -5.51
CA LYS A 59 2.27 -5.74 -4.18
C LYS A 59 1.90 -4.27 -4.32
N ARG A 60 0.78 -3.88 -3.71
CA ARG A 60 0.31 -2.50 -3.69
C ARG A 60 -0.07 -2.10 -2.28
N LEU A 61 0.24 -0.87 -1.96
CA LEU A 61 -0.14 -0.21 -0.74
C LEU A 61 -0.67 1.18 -1.05
N GLY A 62 -1.83 1.51 -0.52
CA GLY A 62 -2.40 2.85 -0.49
C GLY A 62 -2.55 3.30 0.95
N LEU A 63 -2.20 4.55 1.22
CA LEU A 63 -2.38 5.21 2.51
C LEU A 63 -3.13 6.51 2.28
N ARG A 64 -4.17 6.73 3.07
CA ARG A 64 -4.82 8.03 3.20
C ARG A 64 -4.72 8.49 4.64
N VAL A 65 -4.26 9.72 4.86
CA VAL A 65 -4.14 10.32 6.19
C VAL A 65 -4.90 11.63 6.26
N PHE A 66 -5.37 11.94 7.45
CA PHE A 66 -6.12 13.14 7.76
C PHE A 66 -5.43 13.89 8.90
N PHE A 67 -5.41 15.21 8.79
CA PHE A 67 -5.01 16.14 9.85
C PHE A 67 -6.18 17.12 10.04
N GLY A 68 -7.14 16.71 10.87
CA GLY A 68 -8.44 17.38 10.98
C GLY A 68 -9.19 17.27 9.66
N LYS A 69 -9.39 18.40 8.98
CA LYS A 69 -10.05 18.48 7.67
C LYS A 69 -9.11 18.55 6.47
N ARG A 70 -7.79 18.42 6.69
CA ARG A 70 -6.80 18.29 5.61
C ARG A 70 -6.55 16.82 5.35
N SER A 71 -6.41 16.41 4.09
CA SER A 71 -6.12 15.02 3.76
C SER A 71 -5.16 14.89 2.59
N ALA A 72 -4.43 13.78 2.56
CA ALA A 72 -3.67 13.35 1.40
C ALA A 72 -3.73 11.83 1.26
N SER A 73 -3.67 11.37 0.02
CA SER A 73 -3.54 9.96 -0.32
C SER A 73 -2.31 9.73 -1.18
N SER A 74 -1.67 8.58 -1.00
CA SER A 74 -0.51 8.17 -1.78
C SER A 74 -0.47 6.65 -1.88
N SER A 75 0.29 6.13 -2.84
CA SER A 75 0.46 4.68 -3.01
C SER A 75 1.89 4.30 -3.37
N THR A 76 2.27 3.07 -3.05
CA THR A 76 3.59 2.50 -3.32
C THR A 76 3.51 0.99 -3.55
N SER A 77 4.49 0.45 -4.26
CA SER A 77 4.75 -0.99 -4.39
C SER A 77 6.03 -1.45 -3.68
N ASP A 78 6.76 -0.51 -3.06
CA ASP A 78 7.96 -0.79 -2.29
C ASP A 78 7.65 -0.99 -0.80
N PHE A 79 7.88 -2.21 -0.31
CA PHE A 79 7.57 -2.65 1.05
C PHE A 79 8.84 -2.71 1.93
N ALA A 80 9.99 -2.21 1.45
CA ALA A 80 11.15 -2.04 2.30
C ALA A 80 10.82 -1.10 3.47
N LYS A 81 11.27 -1.45 4.68
CA LYS A 81 10.96 -0.69 5.90
C LYS A 81 11.28 0.80 5.75
N GLU A 82 12.46 1.13 5.23
CA GLU A 82 12.91 2.51 5.02
C GLU A 82 12.01 3.27 4.04
N SER A 83 11.59 2.60 2.96
CA SER A 83 10.67 3.14 1.96
C SER A 83 9.29 3.40 2.55
N LEU A 84 8.78 2.50 3.41
CA LEU A 84 7.50 2.68 4.11
C LEU A 84 7.55 3.83 5.13
N ASP A 85 8.67 3.97 5.84
CA ASP A 85 8.86 5.05 6.82
C ASP A 85 8.83 6.42 6.13
N ARG A 86 9.57 6.52 5.01
CA ARG A 86 9.57 7.72 4.17
C ARG A 86 8.18 7.97 3.56
N PHE A 87 7.54 6.92 3.04
CA PHE A 87 6.22 7.00 2.43
C PHE A 87 5.16 7.57 3.39
N VAL A 88 5.13 7.11 4.65
CA VAL A 88 4.23 7.68 5.68
C VAL A 88 4.57 9.14 5.95
N SER A 89 5.85 9.44 6.17
CA SER A 89 6.31 10.81 6.46
C SER A 89 5.93 11.80 5.35
N ASP A 90 6.20 11.42 4.10
CA ASP A 90 5.92 12.22 2.91
C ASP A 90 4.40 12.42 2.74
N THR A 91 3.60 11.37 2.95
CA THR A 91 2.13 11.45 2.88
C THR A 91 1.57 12.38 3.97
N CYS A 92 2.09 12.29 5.20
CA CYS A 92 1.71 13.19 6.29
C CYS A 92 2.13 14.64 6.01
N ALA A 93 3.30 14.86 5.42
CA ALA A 93 3.76 16.19 5.02
C ALA A 93 2.84 16.80 3.95
N LEU A 94 2.45 16.01 2.96
CA LEU A 94 1.47 16.42 1.94
C LEU A 94 0.14 16.80 2.57
N ALA A 95 -0.41 15.98 3.46
CA ALA A 95 -1.69 16.27 4.10
C ALA A 95 -1.65 17.60 4.90
N ARG A 96 -0.55 17.90 5.60
CA ARG A 96 -0.40 19.17 6.32
C ARG A 96 -0.24 20.38 5.40
N ALA A 97 0.29 20.21 4.20
CA ALA A 97 0.50 21.28 3.23
C ALA A 97 -0.78 21.64 2.43
N VAL A 98 -1.80 20.78 2.46
CA VAL A 98 -3.06 20.97 1.74
C VAL A 98 -4.05 21.81 2.58
N VAL A 99 -4.98 22.48 1.90
CA VAL A 99 -6.06 23.25 2.55
C VAL A 99 -7.11 22.33 3.18
N GLU A 100 -7.90 22.88 4.10
CA GLU A 100 -9.01 22.13 4.70
C GLU A 100 -10.16 21.93 3.72
N ASP A 101 -10.77 20.74 3.78
CA ASP A 101 -11.97 20.36 3.05
C ASP A 101 -13.05 19.90 4.05
N GLY A 102 -14.17 20.61 4.09
CA GLY A 102 -15.24 20.39 5.06
C GLY A 102 -15.86 18.99 5.03
N VAL A 103 -15.83 18.32 3.86
CA VAL A 103 -16.35 16.95 3.70
C VAL A 103 -15.30 15.86 3.93
N SER A 104 -14.05 16.24 4.24
CA SER A 104 -12.98 15.30 4.52
C SER A 104 -13.19 14.58 5.86
N GLY A 105 -12.92 13.27 5.86
CA GLY A 105 -13.01 12.40 7.04
C GLY A 105 -13.17 10.93 6.65
N LEU A 106 -13.11 10.05 7.67
CA LEU A 106 -13.45 8.64 7.52
C LEU A 106 -14.99 8.46 7.46
N PRO A 107 -15.47 7.39 6.78
CA PRO A 107 -16.89 7.05 6.68
C PRO A 107 -17.51 6.61 8.02
#